data_AF-A0A3M2L9G0-F1
#
_entry.id   AF-A0A3M2L9G0-F1
#
_cell.length_a   1.000
_cell.length_b   1.000
_cell.length_c   1.000
_cell.angle_alpha   90.00
_cell.angle_beta   90.00
_cell.angle_gamma   90.00
#
_symmetry.space_group_name_H-M   'P 1'
#
loop_
_entity.id
_entity.type
_entity.pdbx_description
1 polymer ?
#
loop_
_entity_poly.entity_id
_entity_poly.type
_entity_poly.pdbx_seq_one_letter_code
_entity_poly.pdbx_strand_id
1 'polypeptide(L)'
;MAARPTTSSPACGYTQCASSVNNAASHQDPGFIDHVLSKRPEVARVYLPPDANPHGIPDIEYVAMFGPAPVVFAFHGYPWLIHQLTYRRHGHHLLHVHGFRDNGTTTTPSDMCALNGIDRYQLAMTAVEHVPRLSGRAGTLLAMLAEKLDAALAYTRQTGEDLPEMSDWRWPGGTAER
;
A
#
# COMPACT_ATOMS: atom_id res chain seq x y z
N MET A 1 9.15 -42.77 -44.02
CA MET A 1 9.31 -43.41 -42.69
C MET A 1 9.49 -42.28 -41.69
N ALA A 2 8.49 -42.06 -40.84
CA ALA A 2 8.43 -40.97 -39.89
C ALA A 2 9.04 -41.38 -38.55
N ALA A 3 9.66 -40.44 -37.84
CA ALA A 3 9.79 -40.48 -36.39
C ALA A 3 9.73 -39.05 -35.85
N ARG A 4 8.62 -38.74 -35.18
CA ARG A 4 8.43 -37.53 -34.35
C ARG A 4 9.28 -37.63 -33.09
N PRO A 5 9.69 -36.50 -32.51
CA PRO A 5 9.78 -36.36 -31.06
C PRO A 5 8.63 -35.51 -30.54
N THR A 6 8.18 -35.92 -29.36
CA THR A 6 6.99 -35.53 -28.63
C THR A 6 7.11 -34.17 -27.96
N THR A 7 5.99 -33.44 -27.97
CA THR A 7 5.68 -32.28 -27.16
C THR A 7 5.58 -32.63 -25.67
N SER A 8 6.15 -31.81 -24.80
CA SER A 8 5.48 -31.35 -23.57
C SER A 8 6.25 -30.18 -22.97
N SER A 9 5.89 -28.99 -23.44
CA SER A 9 6.07 -27.73 -22.70
C SER A 9 5.39 -27.89 -21.33
N PRO A 10 6.02 -27.51 -20.20
CA PRO A 10 5.30 -27.47 -18.94
C PRO A 10 4.26 -26.37 -19.07
N ALA A 11 2.99 -26.78 -19.01
CA ALA A 11 1.85 -25.90 -19.05
C ALA A 11 2.03 -24.82 -17.97
N CYS A 12 2.27 -23.58 -18.41
CA CYS A 12 1.96 -22.40 -17.62
C CYS A 12 0.46 -22.48 -17.35
N GLY A 13 0.10 -22.88 -16.13
CA GLY A 13 -1.29 -23.05 -15.72
C GLY A 13 -2.04 -21.75 -15.93
N TYR A 14 -3.04 -21.78 -16.81
CA TYR A 14 -3.88 -20.63 -17.18
C TYR A 14 -4.52 -19.93 -15.95
N THR A 15 -4.63 -20.62 -14.82
CA THR A 15 -5.17 -20.08 -13.56
C THR A 15 -4.21 -19.13 -12.83
N GLN A 16 -2.89 -19.26 -13.02
CA GLN A 16 -1.90 -18.52 -12.24
C GLN A 16 -1.48 -17.19 -12.87
N CYS A 17 -1.62 -17.03 -14.20
CA CYS A 17 -1.44 -15.73 -14.87
C CYS A 17 -2.61 -14.77 -14.61
N ALA A 18 -3.79 -15.28 -14.25
CA ALA A 18 -4.98 -14.46 -14.03
C ALA A 18 -4.88 -13.56 -12.78
N SER A 19 -4.11 -13.94 -11.76
CA SER A 19 -4.00 -13.14 -10.52
C SER A 19 -3.22 -11.84 -10.71
N SER A 20 -2.19 -11.84 -11.56
CA SER A 20 -1.41 -10.64 -11.89
C SER A 20 -2.24 -9.60 -12.65
N VAL A 21 -3.05 -10.04 -13.61
CA VAL A 21 -3.90 -9.14 -14.43
C VAL A 21 -5.10 -8.64 -13.63
N ASN A 22 -5.62 -9.46 -12.71
CA ASN A 22 -6.74 -9.07 -11.83
C ASN A 22 -6.34 -8.01 -10.80
N ASN A 23 -5.10 -8.03 -10.28
CA ASN A 23 -4.64 -7.02 -9.32
C ASN A 23 -4.61 -5.61 -9.93
N ALA A 24 -4.14 -5.48 -11.18
CA ALA A 24 -4.12 -4.18 -11.86
C ALA A 24 -5.54 -3.62 -12.10
N ALA A 25 -6.51 -4.47 -12.46
CA ALA A 25 -7.90 -4.07 -12.66
C ALA A 25 -8.61 -3.66 -11.35
N SER A 26 -8.39 -4.39 -10.24
CA SER A 26 -8.93 -4.04 -8.93
C SER A 26 -8.36 -2.73 -8.38
N HIS A 27 -7.08 -2.44 -8.61
CA HIS A 27 -6.47 -1.19 -8.15
C HIS A 27 -6.84 0.04 -9.00
N GLN A 28 -7.30 -0.18 -10.25
CA GLN A 28 -7.74 0.87 -11.17
C GLN A 28 -9.22 1.20 -11.08
N ASP A 29 -10.01 0.43 -10.31
CA ASP A 29 -11.47 0.39 -10.44
C ASP A 29 -12.07 1.79 -10.69
N PRO A 30 -12.47 2.09 -11.95
CA PRO A 30 -12.98 3.39 -12.31
C PRO A 30 -14.26 3.73 -11.54
N GLY A 31 -14.96 2.71 -11.01
CA GLY A 31 -16.12 2.82 -10.16
C GLY A 31 -15.82 2.86 -8.66
N PHE A 32 -14.55 2.87 -8.23
CA PHE A 32 -14.18 2.87 -6.80
C PHE A 32 -14.86 3.99 -6.03
N ILE A 33 -14.85 5.22 -6.57
CA ILE A 33 -15.51 6.35 -5.94
C ILE A 33 -17.02 6.10 -5.84
N ASP A 34 -17.68 5.61 -6.89
CA ASP A 34 -19.11 5.31 -6.86
C ASP A 34 -19.44 4.18 -5.86
N HIS A 35 -18.60 3.16 -5.77
CA HIS A 35 -18.73 2.08 -4.79
C HIS A 35 -18.57 2.56 -3.35
N VAL A 36 -17.63 3.47 -3.10
CA VAL A 36 -17.42 4.05 -1.76
C VAL A 36 -18.54 5.05 -1.43
N LEU A 37 -18.98 5.89 -2.37
CA LEU A 37 -20.09 6.83 -2.19
C LEU A 37 -21.44 6.12 -1.99
N SER A 38 -21.59 4.89 -2.50
CA SER A 38 -22.78 4.08 -2.25
C SER A 38 -22.89 3.55 -0.80
N LYS A 39 -21.82 3.68 0.00
CA LYS A 39 -21.81 3.26 1.40
C LYS A 39 -22.31 4.37 2.30
N ARG A 40 -22.81 3.96 3.47
CA ARG A 40 -23.21 4.89 4.51
C ARG A 40 -21.99 5.72 4.95
N PRO A 41 -22.14 7.03 5.20
CA PRO A 41 -21.04 7.92 5.57
C PRO A 41 -20.39 7.59 6.93
N GLU A 42 -20.99 6.71 7.73
CA GLU A 42 -20.37 6.14 8.93
C GLU A 42 -19.36 5.02 8.60
N VAL A 43 -19.48 4.39 7.43
CA VAL A 43 -18.67 3.23 7.00
C VAL A 43 -17.53 3.67 6.09
N ALA A 44 -17.80 4.61 5.17
CA ALA A 44 -16.77 5.14 4.29
C ALA A 44 -17.05 6.61 3.94
N ARG A 45 -16.00 7.42 3.90
CA ARG A 45 -16.07 8.84 3.53
C ARG A 45 -15.07 9.12 2.42
N VAL A 46 -15.53 9.77 1.35
CA VAL A 46 -14.70 10.19 0.23
C VAL A 46 -14.39 11.68 0.39
N TYR A 47 -13.11 12.00 0.44
CA TYR A 47 -12.62 13.36 0.72
C TYR A 47 -12.51 14.23 -0.54
N LEU A 48 -13.55 14.23 -1.38
CA LEU A 48 -13.64 15.16 -2.52
C LEU A 48 -13.85 16.59 -2.02
N PRO A 49 -13.31 17.63 -2.68
CA PRO A 49 -13.63 19.02 -2.39
C PRO A 49 -15.16 19.25 -2.35
N PRO A 50 -15.68 20.11 -1.44
CA PRO A 50 -17.12 20.30 -1.27
C PRO A 50 -17.82 20.86 -2.52
N ASP A 51 -17.08 21.52 -3.42
CA ASP A 51 -17.54 21.98 -4.74
C ASP A 51 -17.63 20.85 -5.78
N ALA A 52 -17.03 19.68 -5.51
CA ALA A 52 -17.02 18.53 -6.40
C ALA A 52 -18.00 17.40 -5.97
N ASN A 53 -18.39 17.32 -4.70
CA ASN A 53 -19.33 16.30 -4.22
C ASN A 53 -20.14 16.78 -2.98
N PRO A 54 -21.48 16.65 -2.97
CA PRO A 54 -22.32 16.97 -1.81
C PRO A 54 -21.99 16.19 -0.53
N HIS A 55 -21.32 15.04 -0.65
CA HIS A 55 -20.90 14.17 0.45
C HIS A 55 -19.42 14.36 0.85
N GLY A 56 -18.71 15.29 0.22
CA GLY A 56 -17.34 15.61 0.59
C GLY A 56 -17.27 16.24 1.98
N ILE A 57 -16.24 15.92 2.76
CA ILE A 57 -16.09 16.57 4.08
C ILE A 57 -15.80 18.07 3.90
N PRO A 58 -16.30 18.92 4.81
CA PRO A 58 -15.92 20.33 4.87
C PRO A 58 -14.41 20.51 5.07
N ASP A 59 -13.83 21.60 4.56
CA ASP A 59 -12.41 21.90 4.73
C ASP A 59 -11.98 21.99 6.20
N ILE A 60 -12.85 22.48 7.07
CA ILE A 60 -12.59 22.56 8.51
C ILE A 60 -12.39 21.18 9.15
N GLU A 61 -13.16 20.18 8.72
CA GLU A 61 -12.99 18.79 9.19
C GLU A 61 -11.73 18.16 8.61
N TYR A 62 -11.41 18.45 7.36
CA TYR A 62 -10.18 17.96 6.72
C TYR A 62 -8.94 18.45 7.48
N VAL A 63 -8.89 19.77 7.77
CA VAL A 63 -7.80 20.38 8.52
C VAL A 63 -7.75 19.87 9.96
N ALA A 64 -8.90 19.63 10.60
CA ALA A 64 -8.94 19.04 11.94
C ALA A 64 -8.35 17.62 11.98
N MET A 65 -8.54 16.83 10.92
CA MET A 65 -8.05 15.46 10.85
C MET A 65 -6.55 15.36 10.52
N PHE A 66 -6.07 16.10 9.51
CA PHE A 66 -4.69 15.98 9.03
C PHE A 66 -3.74 17.01 9.65
N GLY A 67 -4.25 18.17 10.08
CA GLY A 67 -3.45 19.23 10.65
C GLY A 67 -2.39 19.81 9.69
N PRO A 68 -1.42 20.57 10.21
CA PRO A 68 -0.34 21.16 9.42
C PRO A 68 0.90 20.23 9.29
N ALA A 69 0.82 18.99 9.78
CA ALA A 69 1.95 18.07 9.82
C ALA A 69 2.07 17.26 8.52
N PRO A 70 3.26 16.74 8.17
CA PRO A 70 3.41 15.73 7.14
C PRO A 70 2.57 14.48 7.42
N VAL A 71 1.95 13.94 6.38
CA VAL A 71 1.04 12.78 6.46
C VAL A 71 1.60 11.66 5.59
N VAL A 72 1.89 10.52 6.20
CA VAL A 72 2.13 9.28 5.46
C VAL A 72 0.79 8.58 5.24
N PHE A 73 0.39 8.43 3.99
CA PHE A 73 -0.91 7.87 3.62
C PHE A 73 -0.72 6.55 2.87
N ALA A 74 -1.05 5.42 3.50
CA ALA A 74 -1.05 4.12 2.84
C ALA A 74 -2.42 3.87 2.20
N PHE A 75 -2.44 3.61 0.90
CA PHE A 75 -3.64 3.42 0.10
C PHE A 75 -3.58 2.09 -0.67
N HIS A 76 -4.72 1.41 -0.81
CA HIS A 76 -4.79 0.14 -1.51
C HIS A 76 -4.56 0.28 -3.02
N GLY A 77 -5.17 1.30 -3.63
CA GLY A 77 -5.04 1.56 -5.06
C GLY A 77 -3.84 2.44 -5.37
N TYR A 78 -3.92 3.11 -6.51
CA TYR A 78 -2.80 3.92 -6.97
C TYR A 78 -2.70 5.28 -6.26
N PRO A 79 -1.48 5.70 -5.86
CA PRO A 79 -1.27 6.97 -5.15
C PRO A 79 -1.80 8.22 -5.86
N TRP A 80 -1.77 8.27 -7.19
CA TRP A 80 -2.21 9.47 -7.93
C TRP A 80 -3.67 9.81 -7.66
N LEU A 81 -4.53 8.81 -7.37
CA LEU A 81 -5.94 9.06 -7.11
C LEU A 81 -6.09 9.92 -5.86
N ILE A 82 -5.36 9.62 -4.79
CA ILE A 82 -5.38 10.42 -3.56
C ILE A 82 -4.89 11.84 -3.84
N HIS A 83 -3.81 12.01 -4.60
CA HIS A 83 -3.33 13.34 -5.00
C HIS A 83 -4.37 14.10 -5.83
N GLN A 84 -5.06 13.43 -6.75
CA GLN A 84 -6.12 14.03 -7.57
C GLN A 84 -7.35 14.40 -6.74
N LEU A 85 -7.72 13.60 -5.74
CA LEU A 85 -8.84 13.90 -4.85
C LEU A 85 -8.52 15.05 -3.89
N THR A 86 -7.26 15.20 -3.50
CA THR A 86 -6.83 16.15 -2.47
C THR A 86 -6.16 17.42 -3.02
N TYR A 87 -5.97 17.56 -4.34
CA TYR A 87 -5.17 18.66 -4.91
C TYR A 87 -5.61 20.08 -4.51
N ARG A 88 -6.90 20.30 -4.19
CA ARG A 88 -7.43 21.58 -3.70
C ARG A 88 -7.45 21.71 -2.18
N ARG A 89 -7.16 20.64 -1.45
CA ARG A 89 -7.17 20.63 0.01
C ARG A 89 -5.94 21.35 0.56
N HIS A 90 -6.11 22.04 1.68
CA HIS A 90 -4.99 22.62 2.41
C HIS A 90 -3.99 21.53 2.83
N GLY A 91 -2.70 21.77 2.66
CA GLY A 91 -1.68 20.79 3.07
C GLY A 91 -1.54 19.56 2.15
N HIS A 92 -2.17 19.53 0.98
CA HIS A 92 -2.03 18.40 0.03
C HIS A 92 -0.58 18.12 -0.40
N HIS A 93 0.28 19.14 -0.39
CA HIS A 93 1.72 19.01 -0.66
C HIS A 93 2.50 18.32 0.46
N LEU A 94 1.88 18.12 1.63
CA LEU A 94 2.42 17.38 2.78
C LEU A 94 1.94 15.92 2.82
N LEU A 95 1.15 15.50 1.83
CA LEU A 95 0.70 14.11 1.70
C LEU A 95 1.77 13.28 0.99
N HIS A 96 2.30 12.28 1.69
CA HIS A 96 3.22 11.28 1.17
C HIS A 96 2.45 9.97 0.98
N VAL A 97 1.91 9.78 -0.23
CA VAL A 97 1.01 8.67 -0.52
C VAL A 97 1.79 7.46 -1.02
N HIS A 98 1.63 6.34 -0.32
CA HIS A 98 2.09 5.02 -0.72
C HIS A 98 0.90 4.18 -1.17
N GLY A 99 1.08 3.36 -2.18
CA GLY A 99 0.01 2.53 -2.73
C GLY A 99 0.53 1.61 -3.82
N PHE A 100 -0.37 1.01 -4.57
CA PHE A 100 0.00 0.09 -5.63
C PHE A 100 0.82 0.78 -6.73
N ARG A 101 1.86 0.09 -7.22
CA ARG A 101 2.83 0.58 -8.21
C ARG A 101 3.01 -0.38 -9.39
N ASP A 102 2.02 -1.23 -9.67
CA ASP A 102 2.09 -2.28 -10.70
C ASP A 102 3.21 -3.31 -10.50
N ASN A 103 3.75 -3.40 -9.28
CA ASN A 103 4.75 -4.40 -8.94
C ASN A 103 4.08 -5.58 -8.28
N GLY A 104 4.16 -6.76 -8.89
CA GLY A 104 3.59 -7.97 -8.32
C GLY A 104 4.04 -9.22 -9.06
N THR A 105 4.16 -10.30 -8.30
CA THR A 105 4.46 -11.64 -8.81
C THR A 105 3.86 -12.68 -7.86
N THR A 106 4.02 -13.96 -8.15
CA THR A 106 3.72 -15.00 -7.15
C THR A 106 4.78 -14.92 -6.06
N THR A 107 4.42 -14.35 -4.92
CA THR A 107 5.28 -14.21 -3.74
C THR A 107 4.43 -14.10 -2.46
N THR A 108 5.06 -13.89 -1.31
CA THR A 108 4.41 -13.81 0.00
C THR A 108 3.69 -12.47 0.21
N PRO A 109 2.72 -12.40 1.14
CA PRO A 109 2.01 -11.16 1.45
C PRO A 109 2.93 -9.99 1.84
N SER A 110 3.94 -10.21 2.69
CA SER A 110 4.86 -9.13 3.07
C SER A 110 5.71 -8.65 1.89
N ASP A 111 6.18 -9.57 1.04
CA ASP A 111 6.99 -9.23 -0.13
C ASP A 111 6.16 -8.47 -1.18
N MET A 112 4.90 -8.84 -1.38
CA MET A 112 3.97 -8.06 -2.21
C MET A 112 3.81 -6.61 -1.73
N CYS A 113 3.77 -6.38 -0.42
CA CYS A 113 3.74 -5.02 0.15
C CYS A 113 5.05 -4.26 -0.10
N ALA A 114 6.19 -4.92 0.10
CA ALA A 114 7.52 -4.33 -0.10
C ALA A 114 7.79 -3.94 -1.56
N LEU A 115 7.34 -4.79 -2.51
CA LEU A 115 7.41 -4.50 -3.95
C LEU A 115 6.67 -3.20 -4.33
N ASN A 116 5.62 -2.85 -3.57
CA ASN A 116 4.80 -1.67 -3.82
C ASN A 116 5.17 -0.47 -2.94
N GLY A 117 6.19 -0.56 -2.08
CA GLY A 117 6.54 0.57 -1.22
C GLY A 117 5.62 0.72 0.00
N ILE A 118 4.72 -0.24 0.29
CA ILE A 118 3.66 -0.12 1.31
C ILE A 118 3.92 -1.01 2.53
N ASP A 119 5.10 -1.65 2.62
CA ASP A 119 5.45 -2.44 3.79
C ASP A 119 5.74 -1.55 5.01
N ARG A 120 5.66 -2.13 6.20
CA ARG A 120 5.81 -1.40 7.47
C ARG A 120 7.18 -0.73 7.64
N TYR A 121 8.25 -1.31 7.11
CA TYR A 121 9.59 -0.72 7.18
C TYR A 121 9.67 0.50 6.26
N GLN A 122 9.20 0.41 5.02
CA GLN A 122 9.16 1.55 4.10
C GLN A 122 8.25 2.67 4.60
N LEU A 123 7.06 2.35 5.13
CA LEU A 123 6.18 3.34 5.74
C LEU A 123 6.82 4.02 6.97
N ALA A 124 7.54 3.26 7.80
CA ALA A 124 8.28 3.81 8.93
C ALA A 124 9.45 4.70 8.48
N MET A 125 10.18 4.31 7.43
CA MET A 125 11.24 5.14 6.84
C MET A 125 10.68 6.47 6.34
N THR A 126 9.59 6.45 5.56
CA THR A 126 8.92 7.69 5.12
C THR A 126 8.50 8.54 6.31
N ALA A 127 7.91 7.95 7.35
CA ALA A 127 7.52 8.71 8.53
C ALA A 127 8.73 9.38 9.20
N VAL A 128 9.83 8.64 9.39
CA VAL A 128 11.06 9.16 10.00
C VAL A 128 11.67 10.30 9.19
N GLU A 129 11.72 10.18 7.86
CA GLU A 129 12.24 11.21 6.96
C GLU A 129 11.45 12.52 7.02
N HIS A 130 10.15 12.43 7.28
CA HIS A 130 9.25 13.59 7.27
C HIS A 130 8.96 14.15 8.67
N VAL A 131 9.58 13.63 9.73
CA VAL A 131 9.50 14.24 11.07
C VAL A 131 10.62 15.28 11.23
N PRO A 132 10.32 16.60 11.27
CA PRO A 132 11.36 17.63 11.26
C PRO A 132 12.31 17.55 12.45
N ARG A 133 11.82 17.10 13.60
CA ARG A 133 12.61 16.95 14.84
C ARG A 133 13.69 15.86 14.75
N LEU A 134 13.56 14.92 13.81
CA LEU A 134 14.50 13.84 13.57
C LEU A 134 15.53 14.18 12.48
N SER A 135 15.41 15.34 11.84
CA SER A 135 16.35 15.80 10.81
C SER A 135 17.78 15.83 11.35
N GLY A 136 18.71 15.22 10.61
CA GLY A 136 20.13 15.09 10.98
C GLY A 136 20.44 14.08 12.10
N ARG A 137 19.44 13.39 12.66
CA ARG A 137 19.61 12.38 13.73
C ARG A 137 19.00 11.01 13.41
N ALA A 138 18.26 10.91 12.31
CA ALA A 138 17.56 9.70 11.89
C ALA A 138 18.44 8.63 11.24
N GLY A 139 19.71 8.92 10.89
CA GLY A 139 20.54 8.05 10.06
C GLY A 139 20.65 6.61 10.58
N THR A 140 20.92 6.44 11.88
CA THR A 140 20.99 5.11 12.51
C THR A 140 19.67 4.36 12.46
N LEU A 141 18.55 5.05 12.68
CA LEU A 141 17.22 4.45 12.63
C LEU A 141 16.84 4.02 11.21
N LEU A 142 17.12 4.86 10.21
CA LEU A 142 16.90 4.55 8.80
C LEU A 142 17.74 3.36 8.35
N ALA A 143 19.01 3.30 8.74
CA ALA A 143 19.88 2.15 8.46
C ALA A 143 19.32 0.85 9.06
N MET A 144 18.88 0.89 10.32
CA MET A 144 18.26 -0.26 10.99
C MET A 144 16.97 -0.72 10.30
N LEU A 145 16.12 0.21 9.83
CA LEU A 145 14.91 -0.13 9.09
C LEU A 145 15.22 -0.75 7.72
N ALA A 146 16.22 -0.21 7.02
CA ALA A 146 16.68 -0.76 5.75
C ALA A 146 17.25 -2.18 5.92
N GLU A 147 18.07 -2.41 6.94
CA GLU A 147 18.59 -3.74 7.26
C GLU A 147 17.47 -4.75 7.57
N LYS A 148 16.42 -4.32 8.28
CA LYS A 148 15.23 -5.16 8.54
C LYS A 148 14.47 -5.51 7.26
N LEU A 149 14.31 -4.55 6.36
CA LEU A 149 13.70 -4.79 5.05
C LEU A 149 14.54 -5.79 4.24
N ASP A 150 15.85 -5.59 4.16
CA ASP A 150 16.76 -6.47 3.44
C ASP A 150 16.73 -7.90 4.01
N ALA A 151 16.72 -8.03 5.34
CA ALA A 151 16.60 -9.32 6.01
C ALA A 151 15.27 -10.02 5.70
N ALA A 152 14.15 -9.29 5.71
CA ALA A 152 12.84 -9.85 5.37
C ALA A 152 12.80 -10.34 3.92
N LEU A 153 13.28 -9.52 2.98
CA LEU A 153 13.34 -9.87 1.56
C LEU A 153 14.27 -11.07 1.31
N ALA A 154 15.42 -11.12 2.00
CA ALA A 154 16.35 -12.25 1.91
C ALA A 154 15.72 -13.54 2.45
N TYR A 155 14.99 -13.46 3.56
CA TYR A 155 14.28 -14.60 4.14
C TYR A 155 13.25 -15.16 3.15
N THR A 156 12.38 -14.31 2.60
CA THR A 156 11.38 -14.74 1.61
C THR A 156 11.99 -15.43 0.40
N ARG A 157 13.12 -14.92 -0.11
CA ARG A 157 13.82 -15.53 -1.25
C ARG A 157 14.42 -16.89 -0.92
N GLN A 158 14.81 -17.13 0.33
CA GLN A 158 15.43 -18.38 0.77
C GLN A 158 14.39 -19.44 1.13
N THR A 159 13.29 -19.04 1.76
CA THR A 159 12.32 -19.97 2.37
C THR A 159 11.00 -20.05 1.62
N GLY A 160 10.66 -19.03 0.83
CA GLY A 160 9.33 -18.87 0.25
C GLY A 160 8.25 -18.45 1.26
N GLU A 161 8.64 -18.08 2.48
CA GLU A 161 7.74 -17.68 3.56
C GLU A 161 8.02 -16.25 4.03
N ASP A 162 7.05 -15.62 4.69
CA ASP A 162 7.27 -14.33 5.36
C ASP A 162 8.16 -14.53 6.60
N LEU A 163 9.03 -13.56 6.86
CA LEU A 163 9.84 -13.53 8.08
C LEU A 163 8.92 -13.66 9.32
N PRO A 164 9.23 -14.49 10.32
CA PRO A 164 8.37 -14.67 11.50
C PRO A 164 8.00 -13.36 12.21
N GLU A 165 8.93 -12.39 12.23
CA GLU A 165 8.65 -11.04 12.76
C GLU A 165 7.48 -10.35 12.04
N MET A 166 7.22 -10.65 10.76
CA MET A 166 6.09 -10.12 9.99
C MET A 166 4.81 -10.89 10.29
N SER A 167 4.83 -12.23 10.17
CA SER A 167 3.64 -13.10 10.28
C SER A 167 3.10 -13.22 11.71
N ASP A 168 3.99 -13.24 12.70
CA ASP A 168 3.64 -13.42 14.10
C ASP A 168 3.37 -12.09 14.82
N TRP A 169 3.50 -10.96 14.14
CA TRP A 169 3.28 -9.64 14.73
C TRP A 169 1.82 -9.46 15.17
N ARG A 170 1.65 -8.81 16.33
CA ARG A 170 0.36 -8.50 16.92
C ARG A 170 0.36 -7.08 17.47
N TRP A 171 -0.80 -6.43 17.43
CA TRP A 171 -0.97 -5.11 18.04
C TRP A 171 -0.90 -5.22 19.57
N PRO A 172 -0.03 -4.45 20.25
CA PRO A 172 0.02 -4.45 21.71
C PRO A 172 -1.30 -3.88 22.27
N GLY A 173 -2.04 -4.71 23.02
CA GLY A 173 -3.34 -4.36 23.60
C GLY A 173 -4.55 -4.90 22.85
N GLY A 174 -4.38 -5.65 21.76
CA GLY A 174 -5.46 -6.45 21.19
C GLY A 174 -5.76 -7.64 22.11
N THR A 175 -6.96 -7.68 22.69
CA THR A 175 -7.49 -8.92 23.26
C THR A 175 -7.57 -9.94 22.14
N ALA A 176 -6.74 -10.99 22.20
CA ALA A 176 -6.85 -12.13 21.31
C ALA A 176 -8.16 -12.87 21.65
N GLU A 177 -9.28 -12.46 21.06
CA GLU A 177 -10.45 -13.32 20.99
C GLU A 177 -10.22 -14.36 19.90
N ARG A 178 -10.39 -15.62 20.30
CA ARG A 178 -10.29 -16.83 19.47
C ARG A 178 -11.58 -17.05 18.70
#